data_AF-A0A662IDP5-F1
#
_entry.id   AF-A0A662IDP5-F1
#
_cell.length_a   1.000
_cell.length_b   1.000
_cell.length_c   1.000
_cell.angle_alpha   90.00
_cell.angle_beta   90.00
_cell.angle_gamma   90.00
#
_symmetry.space_group_name_H-M   'P 1'
#
loop_
_entity.id
_entity.type
_entity.pdbx_description
1 polymer ?
#
loop_
_entity_poly.entity_id
_entity_poly.type
_entity_poly.pdbx_seq_one_letter_code
_entity_poly.pdbx_strand_id
1 'polypeptide(L)'
;MRALLVDPSASGVSGDMLLSALIDMGVDPKPLLRLAEALPKHLRGVRAVKLEFRKVSRAGISATSTLIMIEEEGERELSDFYSALERLREELSLSKYVYERARRALELLEEAEKHVHRGAHAHLHELGSADTLLDVVGFPLLLERGGLAGYR
;
A
#
# COMPACT_ATOMS: atom_id res chain seq x y z
N MET A 1 4.27 -15.77 -21.84
CA MET A 1 3.68 -14.48 -21.41
C MET A 1 3.10 -14.69 -20.02
N ARG A 2 3.45 -13.85 -19.04
CA ARG A 2 2.80 -13.86 -17.72
C ARG A 2 1.74 -12.78 -17.72
N ALA A 3 0.55 -13.08 -17.21
CA ALA A 3 -0.55 -12.14 -17.10
C ALA A 3 -1.12 -12.22 -15.68
N LEU A 4 -1.42 -11.06 -15.09
CA LEU A 4 -2.17 -10.93 -13.85
C LEU A 4 -3.54 -10.34 -14.22
N LEU A 5 -4.61 -11.02 -13.82
CA LEU A 5 -5.97 -10.53 -13.98
C LEU A 5 -6.50 -10.08 -12.62
N VAL A 6 -6.92 -8.81 -12.53
CA VAL A 6 -7.60 -8.26 -11.36
C VAL A 6 -8.99 -7.82 -11.82
N ASP A 7 -10.03 -8.43 -11.27
CA ASP A 7 -11.43 -8.11 -11.57
C ASP A 7 -12.13 -7.58 -10.31
N PRO A 8 -12.16 -6.26 -10.09
CA PRO A 8 -12.81 -5.65 -8.95
C PRO A 8 -14.30 -5.36 -9.19
N SER A 9 -14.91 -5.84 -10.29
CA SER A 9 -16.25 -5.40 -10.73
C SER A 9 -17.39 -5.80 -9.78
N ALA A 10 -17.22 -6.87 -8.99
CA ALA A 10 -18.27 -7.36 -8.10
C ALA A 10 -18.45 -6.48 -6.85
N SER A 11 -17.36 -6.12 -6.17
CA SER A 11 -17.41 -5.41 -4.88
C SER A 11 -16.17 -4.57 -4.57
N GLY A 12 -15.30 -4.32 -5.56
CA GLY A 12 -13.98 -3.75 -5.33
C GLY A 12 -12.97 -4.77 -4.78
N VAL A 13 -11.76 -4.27 -4.51
CA VAL A 13 -10.67 -5.02 -3.87
C VAL A 13 -9.87 -4.06 -2.99
N SER A 14 -9.63 -4.42 -1.73
CA SER A 14 -8.80 -3.64 -0.80
C SER A 14 -7.32 -3.90 -1.04
N GLY A 15 -6.45 -2.98 -0.61
CA GLY A 15 -5.01 -3.10 -0.83
C GLY A 15 -4.40 -4.30 -0.11
N ASP A 16 -4.81 -4.58 1.14
CA ASP A 16 -4.41 -5.79 1.87
C ASP A 16 -4.76 -7.09 1.12
N MET A 17 -5.89 -7.14 0.41
CA MET A 17 -6.25 -8.28 -0.45
C MET A 17 -5.32 -8.40 -1.66
N LEU A 18 -4.95 -7.27 -2.27
CA LEU A 18 -3.98 -7.26 -3.37
C LEU A 18 -2.59 -7.72 -2.91
N LEU A 19 -2.12 -7.24 -1.75
CA LEU A 19 -0.87 -7.68 -1.14
C LEU A 19 -0.92 -9.19 -0.83
N SER A 20 -2.01 -9.62 -0.22
CA SER A 20 -2.25 -11.03 0.13
C SER A 20 -2.22 -11.95 -1.09
N ALA A 21 -2.85 -11.53 -2.20
CA ALA A 21 -2.88 -12.31 -3.43
C ALA A 21 -1.47 -12.50 -4.02
N LEU A 22 -0.64 -11.45 -4.04
CA LEU A 22 0.74 -11.55 -4.53
C LEU A 22 1.59 -12.47 -3.66
N ILE A 23 1.43 -12.40 -2.34
CA ILE A 23 2.14 -13.28 -1.40
C ILE A 23 1.65 -14.72 -1.56
N ASP A 24 0.36 -14.94 -1.75
CA ASP A 24 -0.21 -16.28 -1.99
C ASP A 24 0.32 -16.91 -3.29
N MET A 25 0.59 -16.08 -4.31
CA MET A 25 1.27 -16.49 -5.55
C MET A 25 2.75 -16.84 -5.37
N GLY A 26 3.30 -16.68 -4.16
CA GLY A 26 4.69 -17.01 -3.82
C GLY A 26 5.67 -15.86 -3.96
N VAL A 27 5.19 -14.60 -4.07
CA VAL A 27 6.08 -13.43 -4.02
C VAL A 27 6.65 -13.29 -2.61
N ASP A 28 7.98 -13.13 -2.52
CA ASP A 28 8.71 -12.95 -1.26
C ASP A 28 8.22 -11.69 -0.51
N PRO A 29 7.68 -11.82 0.72
CA PRO A 29 7.10 -10.70 1.47
C PRO A 29 8.16 -9.82 2.16
N LYS A 30 9.45 -10.16 2.12
CA LYS A 30 10.51 -9.40 2.79
C LYS A 30 10.55 -7.90 2.44
N PRO A 31 10.35 -7.46 1.18
CA PRO A 31 10.28 -6.03 0.87
C PRO A 31 9.12 -5.33 1.57
N LEU A 32 7.96 -5.99 1.69
CA LEU A 32 6.79 -5.45 2.38
C LEU A 32 7.04 -5.32 3.90
N LEU A 33 7.72 -6.31 4.50
CA LEU A 33 8.14 -6.23 5.91
C LEU A 33 9.07 -5.04 6.18
N ARG A 34 10.07 -4.81 5.30
CA ARG A 34 10.97 -3.66 5.40
C ARG A 34 10.24 -2.32 5.22
N LEU A 35 9.22 -2.27 4.36
CA LEU A 35 8.35 -1.11 4.22
C LEU A 35 7.59 -0.82 5.53
N ALA A 36 6.97 -1.84 6.13
CA ALA A 36 6.30 -1.71 7.41
C ALA A 36 7.23 -1.21 8.53
N GLU A 37 8.48 -1.70 8.59
CA GLU A 37 9.49 -1.24 9.56
C GLU A 37 9.93 0.22 9.34
N ALA A 38 9.89 0.71 8.09
CA ALA A 38 10.32 2.07 7.75
C ALA A 38 9.22 3.11 7.97
N LEU A 39 7.94 2.74 7.86
CA LEU A 39 6.80 3.66 7.98
C LEU A 39 6.82 4.51 9.28
N PRO A 40 7.03 3.94 10.49
CA PRO A 40 7.10 4.71 11.73
C PRO A 40 8.18 5.80 11.77
N LYS A 41 9.24 5.67 10.94
CA LYS A 41 10.32 6.65 10.88
C LYS A 41 9.97 7.86 10.02
N HIS A 42 9.07 7.68 9.05
CA HIS A 42 8.85 8.64 7.96
C HIS A 42 7.47 9.28 7.96
N LEU A 43 6.49 8.64 8.60
CA LEU A 43 5.12 9.14 8.75
C LEU A 43 4.84 9.49 10.21
N ARG A 44 4.60 10.77 10.48
CA ARG A 44 4.37 11.28 11.84
C ARG A 44 3.21 10.56 12.53
N GLY A 45 3.29 10.38 13.85
CA GLY A 45 2.19 9.77 14.63
C GLY A 45 2.05 8.25 14.46
N VAL A 46 2.80 7.61 13.57
CA VAL A 46 2.86 6.14 13.47
C VAL A 46 3.91 5.63 14.44
N ARG A 47 3.50 4.76 15.37
CA ARG A 47 4.41 4.12 16.34
C ARG A 47 4.88 2.75 15.87
N ALA A 48 3.98 1.96 15.28
CA ALA A 48 4.30 0.63 14.80
C ALA A 48 3.39 0.23 13.63
N VAL A 49 3.96 -0.52 12.69
CA VAL A 49 3.22 -1.25 11.66
C VAL A 49 3.73 -2.70 11.71
N LYS A 50 2.82 -3.65 11.98
CA LYS A 50 3.13 -5.08 12.08
C LYS A 50 2.32 -5.84 11.05
N LEU A 51 2.97 -6.78 10.37
CA LEU A 51 2.35 -7.62 9.36
C LEU A 51 2.39 -9.08 9.82
N GLU A 52 1.28 -9.78 9.68
CA GLU A 52 1.19 -11.22 9.83
C GLU A 52 0.61 -11.83 8.56
N PHE A 53 1.18 -12.92 8.08
CA PHE A 53 0.67 -13.65 6.91
C PHE A 53 0.17 -15.01 7.37
N ARG A 54 -1.13 -15.27 7.18
CA ARG A 54 -1.75 -16.55 7.58
C ARG A 54 -2.52 -17.17 6.43
N LYS A 55 -2.56 -18.50 6.41
CA LYS A 55 -3.49 -19.22 5.54
C LYS A 55 -4.90 -19.14 6.12
N VAL A 56 -5.86 -18.85 5.26
CA VAL A 56 -7.29 -18.78 5.58
C VAL A 56 -8.10 -19.61 4.59
N SER A 57 -9.27 -20.08 5.02
CA SER A 57 -10.27 -20.65 4.13
C SER A 57 -11.50 -19.74 4.10
N ARG A 58 -11.90 -19.29 2.91
CA ARG A 58 -13.07 -18.45 2.68
C ARG A 58 -13.93 -19.11 1.60
N ALA A 59 -15.18 -19.42 1.91
CA ALA A 59 -16.09 -20.12 1.00
C ALA A 59 -15.48 -21.42 0.38
N GLY A 60 -14.66 -22.14 1.14
CA GLY A 60 -13.99 -23.37 0.69
C GLY A 60 -12.71 -23.17 -0.12
N ILE A 61 -12.28 -21.92 -0.35
CA ILE A 61 -11.06 -21.59 -1.08
C ILE A 61 -9.95 -21.25 -0.08
N SER A 62 -8.80 -21.92 -0.20
CA SER A 62 -7.59 -21.61 0.56
C SER A 62 -6.88 -20.40 -0.04
N ALA A 63 -6.54 -19.42 0.79
CA ALA A 63 -5.82 -18.21 0.39
C ALA A 63 -4.87 -17.76 1.52
N THR A 64 -3.98 -16.82 1.21
CA THR A 64 -3.23 -16.07 2.23
C THR A 64 -4.02 -14.82 2.61
N SER A 65 -3.97 -14.44 3.88
CA SER A 65 -4.49 -13.18 4.40
C SER A 65 -3.35 -12.47 5.12
N THR A 66 -3.12 -11.23 4.72
CA THR A 66 -2.21 -10.29 5.38
C THR A 66 -3.00 -9.56 6.46
N LEU A 67 -2.64 -9.73 7.73
CA LEU A 67 -3.13 -8.88 8.80
C LEU A 67 -2.19 -7.71 8.98
N ILE A 68 -2.76 -6.52 8.94
CA ILE A 68 -2.06 -5.26 9.12
C ILE A 68 -2.50 -4.71 10.48
N MET A 69 -1.55 -4.55 11.39
CA MET A 69 -1.78 -3.99 12.72
C MET A 69 -0.97 -2.70 12.82
N ILE A 70 -1.68 -1.58 12.91
CA ILE A 70 -1.08 -0.24 12.95
C ILE A 70 -1.38 0.40 14.30
N GLU A 71 -0.33 0.87 14.95
CA GLU A 71 -0.42 1.71 16.15
C GLU A 71 -0.13 3.15 15.73
N GLU A 72 -1.17 3.98 15.59
CA GLU A 72 -1.03 5.35 15.11
C GLU A 72 -2.01 6.32 15.77
N GLU A 73 -1.60 7.59 15.86
CA GLU A 73 -2.39 8.68 16.43
C GLU A 73 -2.14 10.00 15.69
N GLY A 74 -3.11 10.91 15.80
CA GLY A 74 -3.04 12.25 15.23
C GLY A 74 -3.50 12.33 13.78
N GLU A 75 -3.89 13.53 13.38
CA GLU A 75 -4.30 13.82 12.02
C GLU A 75 -3.08 14.07 11.12
N ARG A 76 -3.24 13.75 9.84
CA ARG A 76 -2.21 13.95 8.81
C ARG A 76 -2.78 14.71 7.65
N GLU A 77 -1.90 15.46 7.01
CA GLU A 77 -2.16 16.13 5.75
C GLU A 77 -1.56 15.30 4.62
N LEU A 78 -2.07 15.49 3.42
CA LEU A 78 -1.53 14.82 2.24
C LEU A 78 -0.04 15.14 1.99
N SER A 79 0.41 16.32 2.41
CA SER A 79 1.82 16.72 2.37
C SER A 79 2.73 15.77 3.18
N ASP A 80 2.23 15.18 4.28
CA ASP A 80 2.95 14.19 5.07
C ASP A 80 3.20 12.90 4.27
N PHE A 81 2.21 12.47 3.48
CA PHE A 81 2.26 11.26 2.67
C PHE A 81 3.26 11.38 1.53
N TYR A 82 3.24 12.50 0.81
CA TYR A 82 4.25 12.77 -0.22
C TYR A 82 5.66 12.85 0.37
N SER A 83 5.81 13.52 1.51
CA SER A 83 7.11 13.62 2.19
C SER A 83 7.61 12.25 2.67
N ALA A 84 6.71 11.41 3.20
CA ALA A 84 7.03 10.05 3.60
C ALA A 84 7.42 9.18 2.38
N LEU A 85 6.72 9.32 1.25
CA LEU A 85 7.05 8.59 0.01
C LEU A 85 8.47 8.91 -0.49
N GLU A 86 8.89 10.19 -0.47
CA GLU A 86 10.27 10.55 -0.84
C GLU A 86 11.30 9.92 0.09
N ARG A 87 11.07 9.99 1.41
CA ARG A 87 11.99 9.40 2.40
C ARG A 87 12.06 7.86 2.29
N LEU A 88 10.92 7.23 2.06
CA LEU A 88 10.84 5.78 1.82
C LEU A 88 11.57 5.37 0.53
N ARG A 89 11.48 6.19 -0.53
CA ARG A 89 12.23 5.98 -1.77
C ARG A 89 13.73 5.93 -1.50
N GLU A 90 14.23 6.87 -0.71
CA GLU A 90 15.64 6.93 -0.35
C GLU A 90 16.06 5.75 0.55
N GLU A 91 15.37 5.51 1.68
CA GLU A 91 15.75 4.45 2.64
C GLU A 91 15.66 3.04 2.04
N LEU A 92 14.62 2.76 1.27
CA LEU A 92 14.37 1.43 0.71
C LEU A 92 14.92 1.24 -0.69
N SER A 93 15.56 2.28 -1.26
CA SER A 93 16.05 2.28 -2.65
C SER A 93 14.95 1.88 -3.64
N LEU A 94 13.75 2.47 -3.48
CA LEU A 94 12.60 2.15 -4.34
C LEU A 94 12.94 2.47 -5.79
N SER A 95 12.57 1.56 -6.69
CA SER A 95 12.78 1.76 -8.11
C SER A 95 11.93 2.92 -8.64
N LYS A 96 12.30 3.43 -9.81
CA LYS A 96 11.48 4.41 -10.54
C LYS A 96 10.05 3.89 -10.76
N TYR A 97 9.91 2.61 -11.11
CA TYR A 97 8.62 1.97 -11.32
C TYR A 97 7.74 2.02 -10.06
N VAL A 98 8.28 1.61 -8.91
CA VAL A 98 7.54 1.57 -7.64
C VAL A 98 7.13 2.98 -7.24
N TYR A 99 8.08 3.92 -7.27
CA TYR A 99 7.84 5.31 -6.87
C TYR A 99 6.78 6.00 -7.75
N GLU A 100 6.88 5.89 -9.07
CA GLU A 100 5.93 6.55 -9.99
C GLU A 100 4.50 5.99 -9.83
N ARG A 101 4.35 4.68 -9.57
CA ARG A 101 3.04 4.07 -9.33
C ARG A 101 2.46 4.49 -7.98
N ALA A 102 3.25 4.47 -6.92
CA ALA A 102 2.82 4.93 -5.60
C ALA A 102 2.40 6.41 -5.62
N ARG A 103 3.21 7.26 -6.27
CA ARG A 103 2.92 8.69 -6.44
C ARG A 103 1.61 8.90 -7.20
N ARG A 104 1.42 8.19 -8.33
CA ARG A 104 0.18 8.30 -9.11
C ARG A 104 -1.05 7.83 -8.33
N ALA A 105 -0.91 6.81 -7.49
CA ALA A 105 -2.00 6.36 -6.62
C ALA A 105 -2.37 7.45 -5.59
N LEU A 106 -1.39 8.10 -4.95
CA LEU A 106 -1.65 9.22 -4.04
C LEU A 106 -2.33 10.42 -4.75
N GLU A 107 -1.93 10.74 -5.98
CA GLU A 107 -2.58 11.80 -6.77
C GLU A 107 -4.04 11.47 -7.08
N LEU A 108 -4.35 10.21 -7.44
CA LEU A 108 -5.72 9.76 -7.68
C LEU A 108 -6.57 9.81 -6.41
N LEU A 109 -5.98 9.44 -5.28
CA LEU A 109 -6.61 9.53 -3.97
C LEU A 109 -6.89 10.99 -3.58
N GLU A 110 -5.94 11.89 -3.81
CA GLU A 110 -6.13 13.34 -3.61
C GLU A 110 -7.27 13.90 -4.47
N GLU A 111 -7.32 13.53 -5.74
CA GLU A 111 -8.40 13.92 -6.66
C GLU A 111 -9.76 13.43 -6.14
N ALA A 112 -9.83 12.20 -5.63
CA ALA A 112 -11.04 11.60 -5.06
C ALA A 112 -11.49 12.30 -3.78
N GLU A 113 -10.59 12.56 -2.83
CA GLU A 113 -10.87 13.28 -1.58
C GLU A 113 -11.44 14.67 -1.85
N LYS A 114 -10.82 15.43 -2.76
CA LYS A 114 -11.30 16.77 -3.14
C LYS A 114 -12.72 16.72 -3.71
N HIS A 115 -13.04 15.68 -4.48
CA HIS A 115 -14.37 15.51 -5.06
C HIS A 115 -15.43 15.22 -3.99
N VAL A 116 -15.12 14.35 -3.03
CA VAL A 116 -16.05 13.94 -1.97
C VAL A 116 -16.23 15.07 -0.93
N HIS A 117 -15.14 15.72 -0.52
CA HIS A 117 -15.14 16.63 0.63
C HIS A 117 -15.31 18.12 0.30
N ARG A 118 -15.43 18.53 -0.98
CA ARG A 118 -15.85 19.88 -1.47
C ARG A 118 -15.24 21.11 -0.74
N GLY A 119 -14.06 20.99 -0.11
CA GLY A 119 -13.44 22.04 0.72
C GLY A 119 -11.94 22.21 0.47
N ALA A 120 -11.42 23.42 0.74
CA ALA A 120 -10.05 23.83 0.41
C ALA A 120 -8.94 23.27 1.34
N HIS A 121 -9.33 22.58 2.42
CA HIS A 121 -8.41 21.97 3.39
C HIS A 121 -8.70 20.48 3.49
N ALA A 122 -8.00 19.69 2.66
CA ALA A 122 -8.07 18.24 2.71
C ALA A 122 -7.26 17.72 3.91
N HIS A 123 -7.82 17.83 5.11
CA HIS A 123 -7.40 16.96 6.20
C HIS A 123 -7.80 15.53 5.81
N LEU A 124 -6.85 14.59 5.80
CA LEU A 124 -7.14 13.21 5.44
C LEU A 124 -7.81 12.55 6.63
N HIS A 125 -9.14 12.52 6.62
CA HIS A 125 -9.91 11.85 7.67
C HIS A 125 -9.99 10.34 7.41
N GLU A 126 -10.17 9.94 6.14
CA GLU A 126 -10.30 8.52 5.75
C GLU A 126 -8.98 7.94 5.19
N LEU A 127 -8.17 8.75 4.51
CA LEU A 127 -6.86 8.35 3.97
C LEU A 127 -5.67 8.64 4.89
N GLY A 128 -5.95 9.07 6.12
CA GLY A 128 -4.92 9.51 7.06
C GLY A 128 -4.06 8.38 7.64
N SER A 129 -4.35 7.11 7.36
CA SER A 129 -3.68 5.96 7.96
C SER A 129 -2.36 5.59 7.28
N ALA A 130 -1.42 5.02 8.05
CA ALA A 130 -0.24 4.36 7.51
C ALA A 130 -0.57 3.20 6.53
N ASP A 131 -1.77 2.61 6.67
CA ASP A 131 -2.30 1.55 5.79
C ASP A 131 -2.31 2.01 4.33
N THR A 132 -2.71 3.26 4.09
CA THR A 132 -2.74 3.85 2.74
C THR A 132 -1.35 3.84 2.10
N LEU A 133 -0.29 4.26 2.81
CA LEU A 133 1.09 4.19 2.28
C LEU A 133 1.58 2.77 2.10
N LEU A 134 1.24 1.88 3.04
CA LEU A 134 1.59 0.48 2.95
C LEU A 134 1.02 -0.15 1.67
N ASP A 135 -0.23 0.16 1.33
CA ASP A 135 -0.90 -0.31 0.13
C ASP A 135 -0.31 0.28 -1.15
N VAL A 136 -0.25 1.62 -1.25
CA VAL A 136 0.16 2.28 -2.50
C VAL A 136 1.64 2.06 -2.84
N VAL A 137 2.49 1.84 -1.83
CA VAL A 137 3.90 1.49 -2.05
C VAL A 137 4.08 -0.02 -2.13
N GLY A 138 3.43 -0.78 -1.25
CA GLY A 138 3.60 -2.22 -1.12
C GLY A 138 3.14 -2.99 -2.35
N PHE A 139 2.03 -2.61 -2.97
CA PHE A 139 1.52 -3.31 -4.13
C PHE A 139 2.47 -3.26 -5.35
N PRO A 140 2.88 -2.07 -5.86
CA PRO A 140 3.85 -2.02 -6.96
C PRO A 140 5.21 -2.60 -6.57
N LEU A 141 5.63 -2.51 -5.30
CA LEU A 141 6.84 -3.14 -4.79
C LEU A 141 6.81 -4.67 -4.94
N LEU A 142 5.68 -5.31 -4.57
CA LEU A 142 5.51 -6.75 -4.72
C LEU A 142 5.33 -7.17 -6.19
N LEU A 143 4.66 -6.36 -7.02
CA LEU A 143 4.58 -6.62 -8.46
C LEU A 143 5.97 -6.65 -9.11
N GLU A 144 6.83 -5.67 -8.79
CA GLU A 144 8.21 -5.64 -9.26
C GLU A 144 8.99 -6.85 -8.75
N ARG A 145 8.89 -7.12 -7.44
CA ARG A 145 9.58 -8.27 -6.81
C ARG A 145 9.18 -9.61 -7.43
N GLY A 146 7.91 -9.77 -7.79
CA GLY A 146 7.37 -10.97 -8.45
C GLY A 146 7.72 -11.09 -9.93
N GLY A 147 8.39 -10.09 -10.53
CA GLY A 147 8.63 -10.04 -11.98
C GLY A 147 7.33 -9.90 -12.78
N LEU A 148 6.32 -9.23 -12.19
CA LEU A 148 5.02 -8.93 -12.79
C LEU A 148 4.89 -7.45 -13.19
N ALA A 149 5.85 -6.62 -12.79
CA ALA A 149 6.05 -5.30 -13.37
C ALA A 149 6.40 -5.46 -14.85
N GLY A 150 5.40 -5.28 -15.72
CA GLY A 150 5.54 -5.41 -17.16
C GLY A 150 6.49 -4.38 -17.75
N TYR A 151 7.79 -4.65 -17.69
CA TYR A 151 8.79 -3.91 -18.46
C TYR A 151 8.54 -4.16 -19.95
N ARG A 152 8.30 -3.06 -20.67
CA ARG A 152 8.87 -2.83 -22.00
C ARG A 152 9.71 -1.58 -21.89
#